data_AF-A0A136ME96-F1
#
_entry.id   AF-A0A136ME96-F1
#
_cell.length_a   1.000
_cell.length_b   1.000
_cell.length_c   1.000
_cell.angle_alpha   90.00
_cell.angle_beta   90.00
_cell.angle_gamma   90.00
#
_symmetry.space_group_name_H-M   'P 1'
#
loop_
_entity.id
_entity.type
_entity.pdbx_description
1 polymer ?
#
loop_
_entity_poly.entity_id
_entity_poly.type
_entity_poly.pdbx_seq_one_letter_code
_entity_poly.pdbx_strand_id
1 'polypeptide(L)'
;MADEKIIFSMTGVNKIYPPQKQVLKNIYLSFFYGAKIGVLGLNGSGKSSLLRIIAGIDKEFQGEVVSDLGYSVGYLEQEPQLDKTKTVKEIVEEGVKDVVALLKEFEAINEKFADPEVLEDPDKMDKLITRQGEVQEKLDAVNAWELDHKLERAMDALRCPPPDAKVEHLSGGEKEE
;
A
#
# COMPACT_ATOMS: atom_id res chain seq x y z
N MET A 1 -10.80 9.16 -26.93
CA MET A 1 -11.51 7.88 -26.71
C MET A 1 -10.92 7.33 -25.42
N ALA A 2 -11.73 7.11 -24.39
CA ALA A 2 -11.21 6.51 -23.16
C ALA A 2 -10.69 5.12 -23.52
N ASP A 3 -9.46 4.80 -23.13
CA ASP A 3 -8.90 3.46 -23.32
C ASP A 3 -9.85 2.45 -22.66
N GLU A 4 -10.50 1.61 -23.46
CA GLU A 4 -11.37 0.52 -23.02
C GLU A 4 -10.56 -0.65 -22.43
N LYS A 5 -9.44 -0.35 -21.77
CA LYS A 5 -8.59 -1.36 -21.13
C LYS A 5 -9.29 -1.89 -19.90
N ILE A 6 -9.72 -3.15 -19.94
CA ILE A 6 -10.22 -3.87 -18.78
C ILE A 6 -9.03 -4.21 -17.87
N ILE A 7 -9.10 -3.79 -16.61
CA ILE A 7 -8.04 -4.03 -15.62
C ILE A 7 -8.45 -5.08 -14.57
N PHE A 8 -9.73 -5.40 -14.51
CA PHE A 8 -10.29 -6.36 -13.57
C PHE A 8 -11.59 -6.96 -14.12
N SER A 9 -11.80 -8.25 -13.93
CA SER A 9 -13.03 -8.95 -14.31
C SER A 9 -13.42 -10.03 -13.31
N MET A 10 -14.72 -10.17 -13.08
CA MET A 10 -15.33 -11.30 -12.36
C MET A 10 -16.32 -12.01 -13.27
N THR A 11 -16.26 -13.33 -13.29
CA THR A 11 -17.09 -14.17 -14.16
C THR A 11 -17.79 -15.23 -13.32
N GLY A 12 -19.11 -15.13 -13.23
CA GLY A 12 -19.95 -16.11 -12.52
C GLY A 12 -19.66 -16.20 -11.03
N VAL A 13 -19.25 -15.10 -10.39
CA VAL A 13 -18.82 -15.15 -8.99
C VAL A 13 -19.99 -15.34 -8.03
N ASN A 14 -19.87 -16.34 -7.15
CA ASN A 14 -20.83 -16.63 -6.09
C ASN A 14 -20.13 -16.70 -4.74
N LYS A 15 -20.75 -16.15 -3.69
CA LYS A 15 -20.27 -16.24 -2.32
C LYS A 15 -21.39 -16.72 -1.42
N ILE A 16 -21.13 -17.80 -0.69
CA ILE A 16 -22.03 -18.44 0.26
C ILE A 16 -21.28 -18.54 1.57
N TYR A 17 -21.83 -17.96 2.64
CA TYR A 17 -21.32 -18.19 4.00
C TYR A 17 -22.06 -19.37 4.65
N PRO A 18 -21.35 -20.23 5.40
CA PRO A 18 -22.00 -21.30 6.16
C PRO A 18 -23.09 -20.77 7.11
N PRO A 19 -24.17 -21.54 7.36
CA PRO A 19 -24.44 -22.85 6.77
C PRO A 19 -24.87 -22.77 5.30
N GLN A 20 -25.70 -21.80 4.88
CA GLN A 20 -26.22 -21.69 3.50
C GLN A 20 -26.59 -20.25 3.08
N LYS A 21 -25.97 -19.22 3.67
CA LYS A 21 -26.30 -17.82 3.37
C LYS A 21 -25.61 -17.36 2.09
N GLN A 22 -26.31 -17.39 0.96
CA GLN A 22 -25.82 -16.81 -0.30
C GLN A 22 -25.85 -15.28 -0.23
N VAL A 23 -24.68 -14.65 -0.28
CA VAL A 23 -24.53 -13.18 -0.23
C VAL A 23 -24.19 -12.56 -1.58
N LEU A 24 -23.55 -13.33 -2.47
CA LEU A 24 -23.32 -12.95 -3.86
C LEU A 24 -23.80 -14.10 -4.75
N LYS A 25 -24.52 -13.76 -5.81
CA LYS A 25 -25.08 -14.72 -6.76
C LYS A 25 -24.76 -14.30 -8.19
N ASN A 26 -24.03 -15.14 -8.90
CA ASN A 26 -23.79 -15.05 -10.34
C ASN A 26 -23.32 -13.66 -10.79
N ILE A 27 -22.30 -13.13 -10.12
CA ILE A 27 -21.75 -11.80 -10.36
C ILE A 27 -20.87 -11.82 -11.61
N TYR A 28 -21.22 -10.99 -12.60
CA TYR A 28 -20.39 -10.69 -13.77
C TYR A 28 -20.15 -9.19 -13.83
N LEU A 29 -18.89 -8.79 -13.79
CA LEU A 29 -18.52 -7.39 -13.89
C LEU A 29 -17.10 -7.24 -14.43
N SER A 30 -16.86 -6.12 -15.08
CA SER A 30 -15.53 -5.73 -15.55
C SER A 30 -15.31 -4.27 -15.24
N PHE A 31 -14.10 -3.94 -14.80
CA PHE A 31 -13.70 -2.57 -14.54
C PHE A 31 -12.73 -2.10 -15.61
N PHE A 32 -13.06 -0.95 -16.19
CA PHE A 32 -12.18 -0.24 -17.11
C PHE A 32 -11.19 0.62 -16.33
N TYR A 33 -10.01 0.82 -16.91
CA TYR A 33 -9.04 1.76 -16.38
C TYR A 33 -9.65 3.16 -16.21
N GLY A 34 -9.47 3.76 -15.04
CA GLY A 34 -9.98 5.09 -14.70
C GLY A 34 -11.46 5.16 -14.31
N ALA A 35 -12.18 4.03 -14.26
CA ALA A 35 -13.58 4.01 -13.83
C ALA A 35 -13.72 4.40 -12.34
N LYS A 36 -14.74 5.22 -12.03
CA LYS A 36 -15.17 5.55 -10.66
C LYS A 36 -16.50 4.88 -10.38
N ILE A 37 -16.54 3.96 -9.42
CA ILE A 37 -17.70 3.08 -9.21
C ILE A 37 -18.14 3.15 -7.75
N GLY A 38 -19.40 3.51 -7.53
CA GLY A 38 -20.04 3.44 -6.21
C GLY A 38 -20.83 2.14 -6.07
N VAL A 39 -20.59 1.38 -5.01
CA VAL A 39 -21.34 0.15 -4.70
C VAL A 39 -22.41 0.44 -3.65
N LEU A 40 -23.68 0.33 -4.04
CA LEU A 40 -24.84 0.65 -3.19
C LEU A 40 -25.67 -0.61 -2.90
N GLY A 41 -26.41 -0.58 -1.80
CA GLY A 41 -27.28 -1.70 -1.39
C GLY A 41 -27.56 -1.72 0.11
N LEU A 42 -28.52 -2.53 0.53
CA LEU A 42 -28.90 -2.67 1.94
C LEU A 42 -27.79 -3.33 2.78
N ASN A 43 -27.88 -3.23 4.10
CA ASN A 43 -27.00 -3.96 5.00
C ASN A 43 -27.18 -5.48 4.79
N GLY A 44 -26.06 -6.18 4.65
CA GLY A 44 -26.06 -7.60 4.33
C GLY A 44 -26.22 -7.95 2.84
N SER A 45 -26.31 -6.97 1.93
CA SER A 45 -26.43 -7.22 0.48
C SER A 45 -25.14 -7.73 -0.20
N GLY A 46 -24.10 -8.05 0.56
CA GLY A 46 -22.84 -8.58 0.05
C GLY A 46 -21.80 -7.55 -0.39
N LYS A 47 -22.02 -6.23 -0.19
CA LYS A 47 -21.06 -5.17 -0.59
C LYS A 47 -19.65 -5.40 -0.05
N SER A 48 -19.52 -5.60 1.26
CA SER A 48 -18.21 -5.84 1.87
C SER A 48 -17.58 -7.15 1.41
N SER A 49 -18.39 -8.18 1.11
CA SER A 49 -17.90 -9.43 0.53
C SER A 49 -17.38 -9.22 -0.89
N LEU A 50 -18.08 -8.42 -1.71
CA LEU A 50 -17.64 -8.06 -3.06
C LEU A 50 -16.30 -7.33 -3.00
N LEU A 51 -16.17 -6.29 -2.16
CA LEU A 51 -14.94 -5.52 -2.03
C LEU A 51 -13.77 -6.38 -1.51
N ARG A 52 -14.00 -7.29 -0.54
CA ARG A 52 -12.96 -8.21 -0.06
C ARG A 52 -12.50 -9.22 -1.11
N ILE A 53 -13.40 -9.67 -1.98
CA ILE A 53 -13.03 -10.55 -3.11
C ILE A 53 -12.19 -9.77 -4.12
N ILE A 54 -12.59 -8.54 -4.47
CA ILE A 54 -11.82 -7.66 -5.37
C ILE A 54 -10.43 -7.36 -4.80
N ALA A 55 -10.33 -7.13 -3.50
CA ALA A 55 -9.07 -6.92 -2.78
C ALA A 55 -8.19 -8.17 -2.66
N GLY A 56 -8.69 -9.35 -3.07
CA GLY A 56 -7.99 -10.62 -2.91
C GLY A 56 -7.89 -11.14 -1.47
N ILE A 57 -8.61 -10.52 -0.53
CA ILE A 57 -8.65 -10.88 0.89
C ILE A 57 -9.53 -12.12 1.09
N ASP A 58 -10.72 -12.12 0.50
CA ASP A 58 -11.64 -13.26 0.56
C ASP A 58 -11.51 -14.09 -0.73
N LYS A 59 -10.81 -15.22 -0.63
CA LYS A 59 -10.57 -16.15 -1.75
C LYS A 59 -11.55 -17.32 -1.80
N GLU A 60 -12.43 -17.43 -0.81
CA GLU A 60 -13.38 -18.53 -0.69
C GLU A 60 -14.69 -18.20 -1.45
N PHE A 61 -14.63 -18.21 -2.78
CA PHE A 61 -15.78 -17.98 -3.63
C PHE A 61 -15.78 -18.98 -4.80
N GLN A 62 -16.92 -19.10 -5.48
CA GLN A 62 -17.02 -19.85 -6.74
C GLN A 62 -16.99 -18.86 -7.91
N GLY A 63 -16.56 -19.31 -9.08
CA GLY A 63 -16.38 -18.47 -10.27
C GLY A 63 -14.93 -18.05 -10.46
N GLU A 64 -14.69 -17.05 -11.30
CA GLU A 64 -13.35 -16.60 -11.68
C GLU A 64 -13.18 -15.10 -11.44
N VAL A 65 -12.01 -14.72 -10.93
CA VAL A 65 -11.57 -13.33 -10.78
C VAL A 65 -10.22 -13.19 -11.46
N VAL A 66 -10.11 -12.23 -12.38
CA VAL A 66 -8.88 -11.92 -13.11
C VAL A 66 -8.57 -10.44 -12.92
N SER A 67 -7.34 -10.14 -12.52
CA SER A 67 -6.79 -8.78 -12.41
C SER A 67 -5.53 -8.66 -13.26
N ASP A 68 -5.35 -7.54 -13.93
CA ASP A 68 -4.13 -7.26 -14.71
C ASP A 68 -2.92 -7.10 -13.76
N LEU A 69 -1.85 -7.86 -14.01
CA LEU A 69 -0.63 -7.93 -13.16
C LEU A 69 0.11 -6.60 -13.05
N GLY A 70 -0.14 -5.65 -13.96
CA GLY A 70 0.46 -4.32 -13.91
C GLY A 70 -0.15 -3.37 -12.88
N TYR A 71 -1.24 -3.75 -12.20
CA TYR A 71 -1.94 -2.90 -11.23
C TYR A 71 -1.96 -3.52 -9.84
N SER A 72 -1.80 -2.67 -8.83
CA SER A 72 -2.03 -3.03 -7.43
C SER A 72 -3.47 -2.72 -7.02
N VAL A 73 -3.97 -3.46 -6.02
CA VAL A 73 -5.26 -3.19 -5.39
C VAL A 73 -5.02 -2.71 -3.96
N GLY A 74 -5.45 -1.49 -3.66
CA GLY A 74 -5.52 -0.96 -2.29
C GLY A 74 -6.88 -1.23 -1.68
N TYR A 75 -6.92 -1.67 -0.44
CA TYR A 75 -8.16 -1.91 0.31
C TYR A 75 -8.07 -1.25 1.68
N LEU A 76 -9.00 -0.32 1.93
CA LEU A 76 -9.16 0.33 3.22
C LEU A 76 -10.26 -0.39 3.99
N GLU A 77 -9.92 -0.94 5.15
CA GLU A 77 -10.87 -1.57 6.06
C GLU A 77 -11.72 -0.51 6.76
N GLN A 78 -12.97 -0.88 7.11
CA GLN A 78 -13.82 -0.01 7.92
C GLN A 78 -13.23 0.25 9.31
N GLU A 79 -12.50 -0.72 9.86
CA GLU A 79 -11.79 -0.59 11.14
C GLU A 79 -10.30 -0.86 10.88
N PRO A 80 -9.51 0.18 10.59
CA PRO A 80 -8.10 0.02 10.25
C PRO A 80 -7.31 -0.58 11.41
N GLN A 81 -6.52 -1.61 11.10
CA GLN A 81 -5.65 -2.30 12.04
C GLN A 81 -4.27 -1.66 12.01
N LEU A 82 -4.06 -0.66 12.87
CA LEU A 82 -2.78 0.06 12.98
C LEU A 82 -1.96 -0.46 14.16
N ASP A 83 -0.63 -0.50 13.99
CA ASP A 83 0.30 -0.84 15.07
C ASP A 83 0.28 0.27 16.13
N LYS A 84 -0.25 -0.06 17.30
CA LYS A 84 -0.42 0.87 18.43
C LYS A 84 0.90 1.43 18.95
N THR A 85 2.01 0.72 18.72
CA THR A 85 3.33 1.12 19.22
C THR A 85 3.97 2.20 18.37
N LYS A 86 3.48 2.42 17.14
CA LYS A 86 4.02 3.38 16.19
C LYS A 86 3.46 4.79 16.38
N THR A 87 4.18 5.77 15.87
CA THR A 87 3.67 7.14 15.69
C THR A 87 2.87 7.27 14.41
N VAL A 88 2.10 8.35 14.28
CA VAL A 88 1.38 8.66 13.02
C VAL A 88 2.36 8.72 11.85
N LYS A 89 3.52 9.39 11.99
CA LYS A 89 4.53 9.46 10.92
C LYS A 89 4.99 8.07 10.48
N GLU A 90 5.30 7.20 11.44
CA GLU A 90 5.75 5.84 11.16
C GLU A 90 4.68 5.01 10.43
N ILE A 91 3.40 5.20 10.73
CA ILE A 91 2.29 4.55 10.00
C ILE A 91 2.19 5.09 8.56
N VAL A 92 2.25 6.41 8.37
CA VAL A 92 2.15 7.01 7.04
C VAL A 92 3.34 6.59 6.16
N GLU A 93 4.53 6.48 6.76
CA GLU A 93 5.73 5.96 6.11
C GLU A 93 5.59 4.52 5.60
N GLU A 94 4.70 3.70 6.17
CA GLU A 94 4.43 2.35 5.65
C GLU A 94 3.86 2.36 4.22
N GLY A 95 3.12 3.42 3.86
CA GLY A 95 2.60 3.63 2.51
C GLY A 95 3.70 3.84 1.46
N VAL A 96 4.91 4.19 1.90
CA VAL A 96 6.10 4.48 1.08
C VAL A 96 7.32 3.70 1.57
N LYS A 97 7.10 2.54 2.23
CA LYS A 97 8.13 1.75 2.91
C LYS A 97 9.35 1.44 2.05
N ASP A 98 9.16 1.25 0.73
CA ASP A 98 10.24 0.93 -0.19
C ASP A 98 11.18 2.13 -0.39
N VAL A 99 10.62 3.35 -0.42
CA VAL A 99 11.41 4.60 -0.49
C VAL A 99 12.14 4.83 0.83
N VAL A 100 11.46 4.64 1.96
CA VAL A 100 12.07 4.74 3.30
C VAL A 100 13.20 3.72 3.47
N ALA A 101 13.03 2.50 2.95
CA ALA A 101 14.06 1.47 2.98
C ALA A 101 15.30 1.86 2.15
N LEU A 102 15.12 2.48 0.99
CA LEU A 102 16.23 2.99 0.17
C LEU A 102 16.99 4.12 0.89
N LEU A 103 16.29 5.03 1.56
CA LEU A 103 16.91 6.11 2.35
C LEU A 103 17.74 5.54 3.50
N LYS A 104 17.16 4.59 4.26
CA LYS A 104 17.89 3.88 5.34
C LYS A 104 19.08 3.10 4.82
N GLU A 105 18.97 2.49 3.66
CA GLU A 105 20.10 1.80 3.03
C GLU A 105 21.22 2.79 2.67
N PHE A 106 20.87 3.94 2.09
CA PHE A 106 21.82 4.99 1.76
C PHE A 106 22.55 5.55 2.99
N GLU A 107 21.81 5.81 4.08
CA GLU A 107 22.39 6.20 5.37
C GLU A 107 23.36 5.14 5.91
N ALA A 108 22.95 3.86 5.92
CA ALA A 108 23.80 2.77 6.38
C ALA A 108 25.06 2.57 5.51
N ILE A 109 24.98 2.86 4.21
CA ILE A 109 26.14 2.89 3.31
C ILE A 109 27.07 4.05 3.69
N ASN A 110 26.51 5.23 3.96
CA ASN A 110 27.29 6.41 4.36
C ASN A 110 28.07 6.18 5.66
N GLU A 111 27.45 5.54 6.65
CA GLU A 111 28.12 5.19 7.91
C GLU A 111 29.31 4.24 7.69
N LYS A 112 29.18 3.28 6.77
CA LYS A 112 30.24 2.30 6.46
C LYS A 112 31.48 2.93 5.82
N PHE A 113 31.39 4.11 5.22
CA PHE A 113 32.59 4.80 4.73
C PHE A 113 33.55 5.22 5.84
N ALA A 114 33.08 5.31 7.09
CA ALA A 114 33.90 5.58 8.26
C ALA A 114 34.45 4.32 8.93
N ASP A 115 34.09 3.12 8.45
CA ASP A 115 34.54 1.85 9.02
C ASP A 115 36.01 1.59 8.66
N PRO A 116 36.91 1.38 9.64
CA PRO A 116 38.31 1.02 9.39
C PRO A 116 38.45 -0.17 8.43
N GLU A 117 37.57 -1.16 8.51
CA GLU A 117 37.63 -2.33 7.62
C GLU A 117 37.36 -2.01 6.15
N VAL A 118 36.69 -0.89 5.87
CA VAL A 118 36.40 -0.40 4.51
C VAL A 118 37.49 0.57 4.07
N LEU A 119 37.97 1.43 4.98
CA LEU A 119 39.04 2.40 4.69
C LEU A 119 40.37 1.71 4.33
N GLU A 120 40.66 0.58 4.97
CA GLU A 120 41.92 -0.16 4.78
C GLU A 120 41.86 -1.16 3.61
N ASP A 121 40.70 -1.34 2.98
CA ASP A 121 40.47 -2.32 1.91
C ASP A 121 39.90 -1.63 0.64
N PRO A 122 40.73 -1.37 -0.38
CA PRO A 122 40.32 -0.73 -1.63
C PRO A 122 39.18 -1.46 -2.35
N ASP A 123 39.13 -2.80 -2.30
CA ASP A 123 38.09 -3.57 -2.98
C ASP A 123 36.74 -3.41 -2.27
N LYS A 124 36.73 -3.31 -0.94
CA LYS A 124 35.50 -2.99 -0.18
C LYS A 124 35.05 -1.56 -0.41
N MET A 125 35.98 -0.60 -0.47
CA MET A 125 35.70 0.80 -0.79
C MET A 125 35.02 0.93 -2.17
N ASP A 126 35.59 0.33 -3.21
CA ASP A 126 35.04 0.40 -4.57
C ASP A 126 33.64 -0.24 -4.68
N LYS A 127 33.42 -1.37 -4.00
CA LYS A 127 32.08 -1.99 -3.91
C LYS A 127 31.07 -1.10 -3.21
N LEU A 128 31.48 -0.43 -2.14
CA LEU A 128 30.60 0.46 -1.38
C LEU A 128 30.22 1.69 -2.20
N ILE A 129 31.18 2.30 -2.90
CA ILE A 129 30.94 3.42 -3.84
C ILE A 129 29.97 2.99 -4.95
N THR A 130 30.19 1.81 -5.55
CA THR A 130 29.30 1.28 -6.59
C THR A 130 27.88 1.11 -6.05
N ARG A 131 27.72 0.51 -4.87
CA ARG A 131 26.41 0.32 -4.27
C ARG A 131 25.73 1.63 -3.89
N GLN A 132 26.49 2.60 -3.36
CA GLN A 132 25.98 3.94 -3.06
C GLN A 132 25.42 4.59 -4.33
N GLY A 133 26.13 4.49 -5.46
CA GLY A 133 25.67 5.01 -6.76
C GLY A 133 24.37 4.37 -7.24
N GLU A 134 24.24 3.04 -7.15
CA GLU A 134 22.99 2.34 -7.51
C GLU A 134 21.81 2.76 -6.63
N VAL A 135 22.03 2.96 -5.34
CA VAL A 135 20.98 3.39 -4.40
C VAL A 135 20.61 4.84 -4.66
N GLN A 136 21.58 5.71 -4.89
CA GLN A 136 21.38 7.12 -5.26
C GLN A 136 20.51 7.24 -6.51
N GLU A 137 20.81 6.49 -7.58
CA GLU A 137 20.04 6.53 -8.82
C GLU A 137 18.57 6.12 -8.60
N LYS A 138 18.32 5.12 -7.73
CA LYS A 138 16.97 4.72 -7.36
C LYS A 138 16.25 5.79 -6.53
N LEU A 139 16.94 6.43 -5.60
CA LEU A 139 16.39 7.52 -4.78
C LEU A 139 16.00 8.73 -5.65
N ASP A 140 16.85 9.09 -6.60
CA ASP A 140 16.59 10.16 -7.55
C ASP A 140 15.38 9.83 -8.45
N ALA A 141 15.30 8.60 -8.96
CA ALA A 141 14.19 8.16 -9.81
C ALA A 141 12.82 8.27 -9.13
N VAL A 142 12.75 8.13 -7.81
CA VAL A 142 11.49 8.25 -7.04
C VAL A 142 11.33 9.60 -6.33
N ASN A 143 12.25 10.55 -6.56
CA ASN A 143 12.31 11.84 -5.87
C ASN A 143 12.20 11.67 -4.33
N ALA A 144 13.06 10.79 -3.79
CA ALA A 144 13.05 10.40 -2.37
C ALA A 144 13.49 11.54 -1.44
N TRP A 145 14.33 12.47 -1.91
CA TRP A 145 14.84 13.58 -1.10
C TRP A 145 13.75 14.57 -0.67
N GLU A 146 12.62 14.57 -1.39
CA GLU A 146 11.43 15.37 -1.09
C GLU A 146 10.41 14.61 -0.23
N LEU A 147 10.79 13.44 0.31
CA LEU A 147 9.84 12.54 0.96
C LEU A 147 9.17 13.18 2.16
N ASP A 148 9.93 13.81 3.07
CA ASP A 148 9.37 14.45 4.26
C ASP A 148 8.29 15.47 3.89
N HIS A 149 8.58 16.37 2.95
CA HIS A 149 7.62 17.38 2.50
C HIS A 149 6.40 16.77 1.78
N LYS A 150 6.58 15.66 1.04
CA LYS A 150 5.45 14.93 0.45
C LYS A 150 4.56 14.30 1.51
N LEU A 151 5.16 13.71 2.54
CA LEU A 151 4.44 13.10 3.66
C LEU A 151 3.68 14.17 4.45
N GLU A 152 4.33 15.28 4.81
CA GLU A 152 3.69 16.42 5.49
C GLU A 152 2.47 16.92 4.70
N ARG A 153 2.63 17.18 3.39
CA ARG A 153 1.52 17.62 2.55
C ARG A 153 0.38 16.61 2.45
N ALA A 154 0.68 15.32 2.43
CA ALA A 154 -0.33 14.27 2.39
C ALA A 154 -1.08 14.20 3.73
N MET A 155 -0.36 14.24 4.85
CA MET A 155 -0.92 14.26 6.19
C MET A 155 -1.80 15.49 6.42
N ASP A 156 -1.36 16.67 5.99
CA ASP A 156 -2.16 17.90 6.06
C ASP A 156 -3.44 17.81 5.23
N ALA A 157 -3.37 17.24 4.02
CA ALA A 157 -4.51 17.08 3.14
C ALA A 157 -5.56 16.11 3.70
N LEU A 158 -5.12 15.07 4.39
CA LEU A 158 -5.97 14.09 5.07
C LEU A 158 -6.36 14.52 6.49
N ARG A 159 -5.78 15.62 6.99
CA ARG A 159 -5.98 16.13 8.36
C ARG A 159 -5.54 15.14 9.44
N CYS A 160 -4.49 14.38 9.17
CA CYS A 160 -3.95 13.44 10.13
C CYS A 160 -3.58 14.13 11.46
N PRO A 161 -3.62 13.41 12.58
CA PRO A 161 -3.11 13.90 13.86
C PRO A 161 -1.60 14.24 13.81
N PRO A 162 -1.05 14.86 14.88
CA PRO A 162 0.36 15.23 14.92
C PRO A 162 1.30 14.06 14.60
N PRO A 163 2.38 14.26 13.83
CA PRO A 163 3.25 13.17 13.34
C PRO A 163 3.89 12.32 14.45
N ASP A 164 4.14 12.90 15.62
CA ASP A 164 4.74 12.28 16.80
C ASP A 164 3.71 11.61 17.72
N ALA A 165 2.41 11.82 17.49
CA ALA A 165 1.35 11.20 18.28
C ALA A 165 1.40 9.67 18.14
N LYS A 166 1.22 8.97 19.27
CA LYS A 166 1.17 7.49 19.29
C LYS A 166 -0.21 7.00 18.87
N VAL A 167 -0.23 5.98 18.01
CA VAL A 167 -1.45 5.33 17.51
C VAL A 167 -2.34 4.80 18.63
N GLU A 168 -1.75 4.35 19.74
CA GLU A 168 -2.48 3.90 20.92
C GLU A 168 -3.49 4.93 21.45
N HIS A 169 -3.18 6.23 21.33
CA HIS A 169 -3.98 7.32 21.91
C HIS A 169 -4.97 7.95 20.92
N LEU A 170 -4.95 7.52 19.66
CA LEU A 170 -5.87 8.05 18.64
C LEU A 170 -7.29 7.51 18.84
N SER A 171 -8.27 8.40 18.61
CA SER A 171 -9.68 8.04 18.52
C SER A 171 -9.97 7.18 17.28
N GLY A 172 -11.18 6.64 17.17
CA GLY A 172 -11.58 5.83 16.00
C GLY A 172 -11.55 6.64 14.70
N GLY A 173 -12.05 7.88 14.72
CA GLY A 173 -12.06 8.76 13.53
C GLY A 173 -10.65 9.15 13.09
N GLU A 174 -9.77 9.46 14.04
CA GLU A 174 -8.36 9.79 13.75
C GLU A 174 -7.55 8.60 13.22
N LYS A 175 -8.03 7.37 13.40
CA LYS A 175 -7.43 6.17 12.79
C LYS A 175 -7.96 5.88 11.39
N GLU A 176 -9.18 6.36 11.09
CA GLU A 176 -9.84 6.21 9.79
C GLU A 176 -9.34 7.23 8.77
N GLU A 177 -9.01 8.44 9.21
CA GLU A 177 -8.32 9.49 8.44
C GLU A 177 -6.88 9.11 8.05
#